data_AF-A0A528BR43-F1
#
_entry.id   AF-A0A528BR43-F1
#
_cell.length_a   1.000
_cell.length_b   1.000
_cell.length_c   1.000
_cell.angle_alpha   90.00
_cell.angle_beta   90.00
_cell.angle_gamma   90.00
#
_symmetry.space_group_name_H-M   'P 1'
#
loop_
_entity.id
_entity.type
_entity.pdbx_description
1 polymer ?
#
loop_
_entity_poly.entity_id
_entity_poly.type
_entity_poly.pdbx_seq_one_letter_code
_entity_poly.pdbx_strand_id
1 'polypeptide(L)'
;ELALKAWFVFDHDDPKATKSHDLMKLFDDLKPESQKKLDAEFKRSVAPYHPNGLYIDYSIRQILYQHKDAFLDWRYLHEADKSMMFDQGAFEATLEMVLREFEKRYRIEQVMPVSI
;
A
#
# COMPACT_ATOMS: atom_id res chain seq x y z
N GLU A 1 1.79 5.51 -0.91
CA GLU A 1 2.27 6.12 0.35
C GLU A 1 1.16 6.38 1.37
N LEU A 2 0.24 7.32 1.10
CA LEU A 2 -0.82 7.71 2.06
C LEU A 2 -1.60 6.53 2.62
N ALA A 3 -1.96 5.56 1.78
CA ALA A 3 -2.69 4.36 2.20
C ALA A 3 -1.91 3.51 3.23
N LEU A 4 -0.59 3.33 3.04
CA LEU A 4 0.27 2.61 4.01
C LEU A 4 0.43 3.40 5.31
N LYS A 5 0.54 4.73 5.23
CA LYS A 5 0.60 5.60 6.43
C LYS A 5 -0.70 5.57 7.22
N ALA A 6 -1.84 5.61 6.54
CA ALA A 6 -3.15 5.47 7.19
C ALA A 6 -3.29 4.09 7.85
N TRP A 7 -2.82 3.03 7.18
CA TRP A 7 -2.79 1.70 7.75
C TRP A 7 -1.89 1.60 8.98
N PHE A 8 -0.71 2.23 8.96
CA PHE A 8 0.20 2.29 10.11
C PHE A 8 -0.45 2.93 11.33
N VAL A 9 -1.11 4.09 11.15
CA VAL A 9 -1.83 4.78 12.23
C VAL A 9 -2.90 3.88 12.84
N PHE A 10 -3.67 3.19 11.98
CA PHE A 10 -4.68 2.23 12.44
C PHE A 10 -4.06 1.05 13.19
N ASP A 11 -2.98 0.47 12.66
CA ASP A 11 -2.35 -0.72 13.24
C ASP A 11 -1.78 -0.45 14.63
N HIS A 12 -1.18 0.72 14.85
CA HIS A 12 -0.47 1.05 16.08
C HIS A 12 -1.26 1.94 17.04
N ASP A 13 -2.44 2.42 16.63
CA ASP A 13 -3.26 3.41 17.36
C ASP A 13 -2.43 4.67 17.74
N ASP A 14 -1.41 4.98 16.93
CA ASP A 14 -0.52 6.13 17.09
C ASP A 14 -0.82 7.14 15.98
N PRO A 15 -1.28 8.37 16.31
CA PRO A 15 -1.53 9.41 15.32
C PRO A 15 -0.25 9.87 14.59
N LYS A 16 0.93 9.51 15.08
CA LYS A 16 2.21 9.82 14.42
C LYS A 16 2.57 8.74 13.40
N ALA A 17 2.11 8.92 12.17
CA ALA A 17 2.57 8.12 11.04
C ALA A 17 4.10 8.19 10.87
N THR A 18 4.72 7.09 10.43
CA THR A 18 6.14 7.05 10.05
C THR A 18 6.47 8.19 9.07
N LYS A 19 7.59 8.89 9.30
CA LYS A 19 8.06 10.01 8.46
C LYS A 19 8.75 9.57 7.16
N SER A 20 8.77 8.28 6.85
CA SER A 20 9.39 7.74 5.64
C SER A 20 8.53 8.01 4.40
N HIS A 21 9.19 8.17 3.26
CA HIS A 21 8.58 8.13 1.92
C HIS A 21 8.89 6.82 1.18
N ASP A 22 9.81 6.01 1.71
CA ASP A 22 10.14 4.68 1.19
C ASP A 22 8.95 3.74 1.40
N LEU A 23 8.32 3.31 0.30
CA LEU A 23 7.14 2.45 0.34
C LEU A 23 7.41 1.08 0.98
N MET A 24 8.61 0.54 0.78
CA MET A 24 9.01 -0.74 1.37
C MET A 24 9.14 -0.59 2.89
N LYS A 25 9.80 0.48 3.35
CA LYS A 25 9.92 0.77 4.78
C LYS A 25 8.56 1.00 5.44
N LEU A 26 7.66 1.72 4.77
CA LEU A 26 6.30 1.93 5.27
C LEU A 26 5.52 0.63 5.44
N PHE A 27 5.75 -0.36 4.58
CA PHE A 27 5.14 -1.67 4.69
C PHE A 27 5.79 -2.54 5.78
N ASP A 28 7.13 -2.50 5.88
CA ASP A 28 7.89 -3.20 6.93
C ASP A 28 7.52 -2.70 8.34
N ASP A 29 7.14 -1.43 8.47
CA ASP A 29 6.70 -0.79 9.71
C ASP A 29 5.27 -1.20 10.14
N LEU A 30 4.48 -1.87 9.28
CA LEU A 30 3.16 -2.39 9.64
C LEU A 30 3.27 -3.60 10.57
N LYS A 31 2.21 -3.91 11.32
CA LYS A 31 2.18 -5.13 12.13
C LYS A 31 2.29 -6.38 11.25
N PRO A 32 2.93 -7.48 11.70
CA PRO A 32 3.09 -8.70 10.91
C PRO A 32 1.77 -9.27 10.38
N GLU A 33 0.67 -9.13 11.13
CA GLU A 33 -0.67 -9.59 10.73
C GLU A 33 -1.18 -8.80 9.51
N SER A 34 -0.95 -7.49 9.51
CA SER A 34 -1.32 -6.61 8.41
C SER A 34 -0.48 -6.84 7.17
N GLN A 35 0.83 -7.04 7.34
CA GLN A 35 1.72 -7.41 6.23
C GLN A 35 1.22 -8.71 5.56
N LYS A 36 0.93 -9.75 6.36
CA LYS A 36 0.39 -11.01 5.85
C LYS A 36 -0.96 -10.84 5.15
N LYS A 37 -1.85 -10.02 5.72
CA LYS A 37 -3.17 -9.76 5.13
C LYS A 37 -3.05 -9.09 3.75
N LEU A 38 -2.25 -8.03 3.67
CA LEU A 38 -2.04 -7.29 2.42
C LEU A 38 -1.32 -8.14 1.36
N ASP A 39 -0.34 -8.96 1.76
CA ASP A 39 0.34 -9.88 0.84
C ASP A 39 -0.61 -10.96 0.29
N ALA A 40 -1.46 -11.54 1.15
CA ALA A 40 -2.45 -12.53 0.73
C ALA A 40 -3.47 -11.93 -0.25
N GLU A 41 -3.95 -10.71 0.02
CA GLU A 41 -4.87 -10.02 -0.89
C GLU A 41 -4.22 -9.63 -2.21
N PHE A 42 -2.95 -9.21 -2.18
CA PHE A 42 -2.17 -8.97 -3.39
C PHE A 42 -2.07 -10.24 -4.26
N LYS A 43 -1.69 -11.37 -3.65
CA LYS A 43 -1.60 -12.66 -4.34
C LYS A 43 -2.93 -13.13 -4.90
N ARG A 44 -4.04 -12.80 -4.24
CA ARG A 44 -5.39 -13.16 -4.68
C ARG A 44 -5.92 -12.28 -5.80
N SER A 45 -5.68 -10.97 -5.73
CA SER A 45 -6.43 -9.98 -6.53
C SER A 45 -5.59 -9.23 -7.56
N VAL A 46 -4.28 -9.10 -7.34
CA VAL A 46 -3.38 -8.34 -8.24
C VAL A 46 -2.49 -9.29 -9.03
N ALA A 47 -1.77 -10.19 -8.36
CA ALA A 47 -0.80 -11.09 -8.99
C ALA A 47 -1.33 -11.90 -10.19
N PRO A 48 -2.58 -12.42 -10.19
CA PRO A 48 -3.10 -13.20 -11.32
C PRO A 48 -3.27 -12.38 -12.61
N TYR A 49 -3.49 -11.06 -12.49
CA TYR A 49 -3.76 -10.16 -13.63
C TYR A 49 -2.55 -9.31 -13.99
N HIS A 50 -1.59 -9.20 -13.08
CA HIS A 50 -0.32 -8.49 -13.26
C HIS A 50 0.86 -9.41 -12.92
N PRO A 51 1.03 -10.56 -13.61
CA PRO A 51 2.08 -11.50 -13.29
C PRO A 51 3.45 -10.91 -13.63
N ASN A 52 4.43 -11.10 -12.75
CA ASN A 52 5.82 -10.77 -13.03
C ASN A 52 6.65 -12.05 -13.17
N GLY A 53 7.03 -12.38 -14.41
CA GLY A 53 7.77 -13.60 -14.73
C GLY A 53 9.20 -13.69 -14.18
N LEU A 54 9.70 -12.60 -13.57
CA LEU A 54 11.03 -12.57 -12.93
C LEU A 54 11.00 -13.12 -11.49
N TYR A 55 9.81 -13.32 -10.90
CA TYR A 55 9.66 -13.74 -9.51
C TYR A 55 8.85 -15.03 -9.37
N ILE A 56 9.44 -16.04 -8.72
CA ILE A 56 8.78 -17.33 -8.44
C ILE A 56 7.71 -17.18 -7.35
N ASP A 57 7.91 -16.29 -6.39
CA ASP A 57 6.93 -15.92 -5.34
C ASP A 57 6.66 -14.41 -5.41
N TYR A 58 5.79 -14.04 -6.35
CA TYR A 58 5.43 -12.64 -6.57
C TYR A 58 4.49 -12.14 -5.49
N SER A 59 4.98 -11.19 -4.71
CA SER A 59 4.39 -10.67 -3.48
C SER A 59 4.26 -9.15 -3.56
N ILE A 60 3.48 -8.55 -2.66
CA ILE A 60 3.33 -7.08 -2.60
C ILE A 60 4.68 -6.40 -2.36
N ARG A 61 5.61 -7.08 -1.68
CA ARG A 61 6.95 -6.55 -1.38
C ARG A 61 7.73 -6.23 -2.65
N GLN A 62 7.63 -7.02 -3.70
CA GLN A 62 8.37 -6.77 -4.95
C GLN A 62 7.90 -5.47 -5.61
N ILE A 63 6.59 -5.24 -5.69
CA ILE A 63 6.03 -3.98 -6.20
C ILE A 63 6.46 -2.79 -5.35
N LEU A 64 6.33 -2.90 -4.02
CA LEU A 64 6.70 -1.81 -3.13
C LEU A 64 8.20 -1.52 -3.16
N TYR A 65 9.04 -2.53 -3.35
CA TYR A 65 10.48 -2.36 -3.53
C TYR A 65 10.82 -1.69 -4.86
N GLN A 66 10.22 -2.15 -5.96
CA GLN A 66 10.40 -1.55 -7.29
C GLN A 66 10.02 -0.07 -7.32
N HIS A 67 8.99 0.30 -6.55
CA HIS A 67 8.46 1.65 -6.47
C HIS A 67 8.79 2.37 -5.16
N LYS A 68 9.81 1.91 -4.42
CA LYS A 68 10.09 2.41 -3.07
C LYS A 68 10.33 3.93 -3.04
N ASP A 69 10.97 4.45 -4.09
CA ASP A 69 11.34 5.85 -4.23
C ASP A 69 10.36 6.65 -5.09
N ALA A 70 9.20 6.08 -5.48
CA ALA A 70 8.27 6.69 -6.45
C ALA A 70 7.88 8.14 -6.11
N PHE A 71 7.77 8.49 -4.83
CA PHE A 71 7.50 9.87 -4.39
C PHE A 71 8.70 10.81 -4.58
N LEU A 72 9.91 10.35 -4.29
CA LEU A 72 11.15 11.11 -4.51
C LEU A 72 11.38 11.28 -6.01
N ASP A 73 11.21 10.20 -6.76
CA ASP A 73 11.31 10.12 -8.20
C ASP A 73 10.33 11.06 -8.89
N TRP A 74 9.06 11.12 -8.45
CA TRP A 74 8.10 12.10 -8.96
C TRP A 74 8.52 13.54 -8.65
N ARG A 75 8.98 13.81 -7.43
CA ARG A 75 9.41 15.15 -7.01
C ARG A 75 10.59 15.67 -7.84
N TYR A 76 11.52 14.78 -8.22
CA TYR A 76 12.70 15.12 -9.02
C TYR A 76 12.59 14.69 -10.48
N LEU A 77 11.36 14.42 -10.96
CA LEU A 77 11.11 13.96 -12.33
C LEU A 77 11.65 14.94 -13.39
N HIS A 78 11.69 16.23 -13.06
CA HIS A 78 12.19 17.30 -13.92
C HIS A 78 13.73 17.45 -13.90
N GLU A 79 14.40 16.85 -12.90
CA GLU A 79 15.87 16.87 -12.76
C GLU A 79 16.49 15.56 -13.25
N ALA A 80 15.70 14.49 -13.36
CA ALA A 80 16.16 13.17 -13.76
C ALA A 80 15.92 12.93 -15.26
N ASP A 81 17.00 12.76 -16.02
CA ASP A 81 17.00 12.25 -17.40
C ASP A 81 16.71 10.73 -17.43
N LYS A 82 15.77 10.27 -16.58
CA LYS A 82 15.47 8.85 -16.33
C LYS A 82 14.21 8.43 -17.08
N SER A 83 14.36 7.49 -17.99
CA SER A 83 13.27 6.60 -18.42
C SER A 83 12.88 5.71 -17.24
N MET A 84 11.81 6.06 -16.51
CA MET A 84 11.30 5.18 -15.46
C MET A 84 10.60 3.98 -16.09
N MET A 85 11.13 2.77 -15.86
CA MET A 85 10.36 1.54 -16.03
C MET A 85 9.31 1.49 -14.90
N PHE A 86 8.21 2.20 -15.11
CA PHE A 86 7.11 2.30 -14.19
C PHE A 86 5.99 1.35 -14.66
N ASP A 87 5.78 0.24 -13.93
CA ASP A 87 4.63 -0.65 -14.16
C ASP A 87 3.37 -0.01 -13.57
N GLN A 88 2.83 0.97 -14.29
CA GLN A 88 1.70 1.78 -13.88
C GLN A 88 0.49 0.91 -13.52
N GLY A 89 0.19 -0.10 -14.33
CA GLY A 89 -0.98 -0.95 -14.13
C GLY A 89 -0.89 -1.76 -12.84
N ALA A 90 0.24 -2.43 -12.59
CA ALA A 90 0.42 -3.19 -11.35
C ALA A 90 0.41 -2.27 -10.12
N PHE A 91 1.02 -1.08 -10.22
CA PHE A 91 1.06 -0.10 -9.14
C PHE A 91 -0.34 0.44 -8.79
N GLU A 92 -1.11 0.86 -9.78
CA GLU A 92 -2.49 1.37 -9.60
C GLU A 92 -3.41 0.29 -9.01
N ALA A 93 -3.36 -0.94 -9.54
CA ALA A 93 -4.14 -2.06 -9.00
C ALA A 93 -3.77 -2.36 -7.53
N THR A 94 -2.50 -2.26 -7.18
CA THR A 94 -2.03 -2.41 -5.79
C THR A 94 -2.56 -1.29 -4.90
N LEU A 95 -2.54 -0.04 -5.36
CA LEU A 95 -3.07 1.10 -4.62
C LEU A 95 -4.57 0.93 -4.34
N GLU A 96 -5.36 0.60 -5.37
CA GLU A 96 -6.80 0.37 -5.22
C GLU A 96 -7.10 -0.75 -4.24
N MET A 97 -6.36 -1.86 -4.31
CA MET A 97 -6.52 -2.99 -3.39
C MET A 97 -6.28 -2.57 -1.94
N VAL A 98 -5.21 -1.80 -1.66
CA VAL A 98 -4.93 -1.30 -0.31
C VAL A 98 -6.05 -0.39 0.20
N LEU A 99 -6.57 0.50 -0.65
CA LEU A 99 -7.69 1.39 -0.27
C LEU A 99 -8.96 0.59 0.04
N ARG A 100 -9.32 -0.39 -0.79
CA ARG A 100 -10.48 -1.26 -0.55
C ARG A 100 -10.36 -2.06 0.74
N GLU A 101 -9.17 -2.57 1.05
CA GLU A 101 -8.92 -3.27 2.31
C GLU A 101 -8.98 -2.36 3.53
N PHE A 102 -8.55 -1.11 3.36
CA PHE A 102 -8.66 -0.09 4.39
C PHE A 102 -10.12 0.29 4.66
N GLU A 103 -10.93 0.49 3.62
CA GLU A 103 -12.36 0.80 3.73
C GLU A 103 -13.13 -0.28 4.51
N LYS A 104 -12.80 -1.56 4.35
CA LYS A 104 -13.42 -2.66 5.10
C LYS A 104 -13.23 -2.55 6.62
N ARG A 105 -12.25 -1.79 7.09
CA ARG A 105 -11.99 -1.57 8.52
C ARG A 105 -12.89 -0.47 9.11
N TYR A 106 -13.52 0.37 8.28
CA TYR A 106 -14.49 1.37 8.74
C TYR A 106 -15.90 0.77 8.78
N ARG A 107 -16.57 0.91 9.92
CA ARG A 107 -18.02 0.71 10.04
C ARG A 107 -18.67 2.06 10.32
N ILE A 108 -19.63 2.44 9.49
CA ILE A 108 -20.53 3.56 9.78
C ILE A 108 -21.72 2.95 10.53
N GLU A 109 -21.77 3.12 11.85
CA GLU A 109 -22.95 2.75 12.64
C GLU A 109 -23.90 3.94 12.72
N GLN A 110 -25.16 3.74 12.32
CA GLN A 110 -26.22 4.71 12.63
C GLN A 110 -26.53 4.63 14.13
N VAL A 111 -26.06 5.62 14.87
CA VAL A 111 -26.47 5.80 16.27
C VAL A 111 -27.88 6.37 16.27
N MET A 112 -28.88 5.52 16.51
CA MET A 112 -30.22 6.00 16.79
C MET A 112 -30.23 6.65 18.18
N PRO A 113 -30.78 7.86 18.35
CA PRO A 113 -30.91 8.46 19.67
C PRO A 113 -31.79 7.57 20.54
N VAL A 114 -31.30 7.25 21.73
CA VAL A 114 -32.10 6.55 22.75
C VAL A 114 -33.27 7.46 23.08
N SER A 115 -34.49 7.02 22.74
CA SER A 115 -35.71 7.72 23.13
C SER A 115 -35.85 7.56 24.64
N ILE A 116 -35.69 8.67 25.37
CA ILE A 116 -35.89 8.77 26.83
C ILE A 116 -37.38 8.96 27.10
#